data_AF-V6JH35-F1
#
_entry.id   AF-V6JH35-F1
#
_cell.length_a   1.000
_cell.length_b   1.000
_cell.length_c   1.000
_cell.angle_alpha   90.00
_cell.angle_beta   90.00
_cell.angle_gamma   90.00
#
_symmetry.space_group_name_H-M   'P 1'
#
loop_
_entity.id
_entity.type
_entity.pdbx_description
1 polymer ?
#
loop_
_entity_poly.entity_id
_entity_poly.type
_entity_poly.pdbx_seq_one_letter_code
_entity_poly.pdbx_strand_id
1 'polypeptide(L)'
;MILSGGPEIAPGRTSPRRLRIERHRLGRLVRATSDLGDRKGWIDMLDGLRTSDLTQVLPRIAVPTLVLCGKRDRAGLPDARRAAAAIPGAHLSVVPHSGHLLPMAAPHAFNAIVRAFLAPEPLVPRNPRGGGAGRVTGWCRG
;
A
#
# COMPACT_ATOMS: atom_id res chain seq x y z
N MET A 1 -35.28 -5.96 11.08
CA MET A 1 -34.59 -6.10 12.37
C MET A 1 -33.15 -5.63 12.19
N ILE A 2 -32.87 -4.40 12.67
CA ILE A 2 -31.59 -3.84 13.19
C ILE A 2 -30.30 -3.99 12.33
N LEU A 3 -29.42 -2.99 12.11
CA LEU A 3 -29.30 -1.55 12.40
C LEU A 3 -28.04 -1.01 11.64
N SER A 4 -27.90 0.32 11.65
CA SER A 4 -26.65 1.12 11.48
C SER A 4 -26.26 1.47 10.05
N GLY A 5 -26.29 2.73 9.60
CA GLY A 5 -26.06 3.98 10.36
C GLY A 5 -24.57 4.29 10.46
N GLY A 6 -23.85 4.28 9.33
CA GLY A 6 -22.50 4.82 9.21
C GLY A 6 -22.53 6.20 8.53
N PRO A 7 -21.60 7.11 8.82
CA PRO A 7 -21.60 8.43 8.22
C PRO A 7 -21.34 8.34 6.71
N GLU A 8 -22.25 8.95 5.96
CA GLU A 8 -22.15 9.15 4.51
C GLU A 8 -20.90 10.00 4.21
N ILE A 9 -19.92 9.38 3.56
CA ILE A 9 -18.67 10.04 3.20
C ILE A 9 -18.92 10.87 1.94
N ALA A 10 -19.17 12.16 2.12
CA ALA A 10 -19.42 13.09 1.02
C ALA A 10 -18.17 13.23 0.13
N PRO A 11 -18.31 13.17 -1.22
CA PRO A 11 -17.17 13.36 -2.11
C PRO A 11 -16.63 14.79 -2.01
N GLY A 12 -15.35 14.91 -1.63
CA GLY A 12 -14.64 16.17 -1.55
C GLY A 12 -14.55 16.86 -2.92
N ARG A 13 -14.74 18.19 -2.93
CA ARG A 13 -14.71 19.05 -4.13
C ARG A 13 -13.39 18.91 -4.87
N THR A 14 -13.42 18.36 -6.09
CA THR A 14 -12.28 18.32 -7.01
C THR A 14 -11.92 19.72 -7.52
N SER A 15 -10.66 20.13 -7.35
CA SER A 15 -10.10 21.31 -8.01
C SER A 15 -9.71 20.99 -9.47
N PRO A 16 -10.05 21.84 -10.45
CA PRO A 16 -9.84 21.53 -11.87
C PRO A 16 -8.46 22.03 -12.31
N ARG A 17 -7.37 21.34 -11.93
CA ARG A 17 -6.05 21.61 -12.52
C ARG A 17 -5.27 20.33 -12.86
N ARG A 18 -5.46 19.94 -14.12
CA ARG A 18 -4.51 19.30 -15.04
C ARG A 18 -3.89 17.97 -14.58
N LEU A 19 -4.41 16.87 -15.13
CA LEU A 19 -3.63 15.66 -15.39
C LEU A 19 -3.52 15.43 -16.89
N ARG A 20 -2.59 16.18 -17.52
CA ARG A 20 -1.83 15.65 -18.67
C ARG A 20 -0.58 15.03 -18.05
N ILE A 21 -0.44 13.70 -18.04
CA ILE A 21 0.85 12.98 -17.97
C ILE A 21 0.62 11.50 -18.38
N GLU A 22 1.36 11.11 -19.44
CA GLU A 22 1.80 9.79 -19.89
C GLU A 22 0.79 8.69 -20.31
N ARG A 23 0.32 8.86 -21.56
CA ARG A 23 -0.31 7.86 -22.42
C ARG A 23 0.70 6.84 -23.00
N HIS A 24 1.48 6.11 -22.20
CA HIS A 24 2.32 5.01 -22.71
C HIS A 24 2.42 3.84 -21.73
N ARG A 25 1.39 2.97 -21.76
CA ARG A 25 1.28 1.56 -21.32
C ARG A 25 -0.12 1.17 -20.83
N LEU A 26 -1.03 2.15 -20.70
CA LEU A 26 -2.45 1.87 -20.45
C LEU A 26 -3.14 1.15 -21.62
N GLY A 27 -2.62 1.24 -22.85
CA GLY A 27 -3.31 0.69 -24.04
C GLY A 27 -3.56 -0.82 -23.98
N ARG A 28 -2.74 -1.60 -23.28
CA ARG A 28 -2.96 -3.04 -23.10
C ARG A 28 -3.92 -3.36 -21.95
N LEU A 29 -3.88 -2.57 -20.88
CA LEU A 29 -4.79 -2.71 -19.74
C LEU A 29 -6.21 -2.27 -20.12
N VAL A 30 -6.34 -1.11 -20.76
CA VAL A 30 -7.61 -0.57 -21.30
C VAL A 30 -8.24 -1.52 -22.32
N ARG A 31 -7.43 -2.25 -23.10
CA ARG A 31 -7.92 -3.25 -24.07
C ARG A 31 -8.24 -4.60 -23.43
N ALA A 32 -7.59 -4.96 -22.32
CA ALA A 32 -7.94 -6.14 -21.53
C ALA A 32 -9.19 -5.91 -20.67
N THR A 33 -9.49 -4.66 -20.33
CA THR A 33 -10.66 -4.27 -19.54
C THR A 33 -11.81 -3.74 -20.40
N SER A 34 -11.62 -3.56 -21.71
CA SER A 34 -12.68 -3.15 -22.63
C SER A 34 -13.70 -4.25 -22.93
N ASP A 35 -13.37 -5.50 -22.61
CA ASP A 35 -14.29 -6.65 -22.67
C ASP A 35 -15.08 -6.84 -21.36
N LEU A 36 -14.88 -5.96 -20.37
CA LEU A 36 -15.78 -5.88 -19.22
C LEU A 36 -17.08 -5.24 -19.74
N GLY A 37 -18.14 -6.04 -19.85
CA GLY A 37 -19.43 -5.62 -20.43
C GLY A 37 -20.09 -4.39 -19.79
N ASP A 38 -19.54 -3.90 -18.67
CA ASP A 38 -19.95 -2.68 -17.99
C ASP A 38 -18.81 -1.64 -17.93
N ARG A 39 -18.64 -0.91 -19.04
CA ARG A 39 -17.72 0.24 -19.13
C ARG A 39 -18.01 1.29 -18.06
N LYS A 40 -19.28 1.51 -17.71
CA LYS A 40 -19.68 2.51 -16.71
C LYS A 40 -19.21 2.07 -15.34
N GLY A 41 -19.45 0.83 -14.95
CA GLY A 41 -18.94 0.26 -13.70
C GLY A 41 -17.42 0.34 -13.59
N TRP A 42 -16.70 0.19 -14.70
CA TRP A 42 -15.25 0.37 -14.71
C TRP A 42 -14.80 1.80 -14.45
N ILE A 43 -15.50 2.78 -15.05
CA ILE A 43 -15.26 4.21 -14.82
C ILE A 43 -15.61 4.60 -13.38
N ASP A 44 -16.76 4.14 -12.88
CA ASP A 44 -17.21 4.41 -11.51
C ASP A 44 -16.22 3.84 -10.48
N MET A 45 -15.68 2.64 -10.73
CA MET A 45 -14.63 2.05 -9.90
C MET A 45 -13.37 2.93 -9.88
N LEU A 46 -12.89 3.39 -11.05
CA LEU A 46 -11.72 4.27 -11.11
C LEU A 46 -11.96 5.61 -10.43
N ASP A 47 -13.14 6.20 -10.60
CA ASP A 47 -13.49 7.46 -9.94
C ASP A 47 -13.55 7.27 -8.42
N GLY A 48 -14.13 6.16 -7.94
CA GLY A 48 -14.13 5.80 -6.52
C GLY A 48 -12.73 5.63 -5.95
N LEU A 49 -11.83 4.95 -6.67
CA LEU A 49 -10.42 4.82 -6.27
C LEU A 49 -9.71 6.18 -6.24
N ARG A 50 -10.03 7.10 -7.17
CA ARG A 50 -9.43 8.43 -7.23
C ARG A 50 -9.89 9.34 -6.09
N THR A 51 -11.13 9.23 -5.66
CA THR A 51 -11.73 10.09 -4.63
C THR A 51 -11.58 9.53 -3.22
N SER A 52 -11.16 8.27 -3.08
CA SER A 52 -10.89 7.64 -1.79
C SER A 52 -9.68 8.29 -1.11
N ASP A 53 -9.92 8.98 0.00
CA ASP A 53 -8.87 9.53 0.86
C ASP A 53 -8.89 8.84 2.23
N LEU A 54 -7.88 8.02 2.49
CA LEU A 54 -7.72 7.30 3.75
C LEU A 54 -6.75 7.99 4.72
N THR A 55 -6.20 9.16 4.37
CA THR A 55 -5.15 9.82 5.17
C THR A 55 -5.55 10.06 6.63
N GLN A 56 -6.85 10.31 6.90
CA GLN A 56 -7.36 10.54 8.26
C GLN A 56 -7.47 9.26 9.11
N VAL A 57 -7.54 8.08 8.48
CA VAL A 57 -7.68 6.80 9.20
C VAL A 57 -6.33 6.11 9.43
N LEU A 58 -5.32 6.39 8.60
CA LEU A 58 -4.00 5.77 8.73
C LEU A 58 -3.35 5.94 10.12
N PRO A 59 -3.43 7.12 10.78
CA PRO A 59 -2.87 7.28 12.13
C PRO A 59 -3.56 6.44 13.20
N ARG A 60 -4.77 5.92 12.93
CA ARG A 60 -5.54 5.08 13.86
C ARG A 60 -5.12 3.61 13.82
N ILE A 61 -4.28 3.21 12.88
CA ILE A 61 -3.79 1.83 12.77
C ILE A 61 -2.73 1.61 13.86
N ALA A 62 -3.13 0.91 14.93
CA ALA A 62 -2.29 0.63 16.09
C ALA A 62 -1.57 -0.73 16.04
N VAL A 63 -1.76 -1.50 14.96
CA VAL A 63 -1.16 -2.83 14.80
C VAL A 63 0.09 -2.77 13.92
N PRO A 64 1.04 -3.71 14.12
CA PRO A 64 2.00 -4.12 13.11
C PRO A 64 1.56 -3.92 11.66
N THR A 65 2.24 -3.06 10.91
CA THR A 65 1.89 -2.80 9.50
C THR A 65 3.10 -2.85 8.58
N LEU A 66 2.98 -3.57 7.48
CA LEU A 66 3.93 -3.58 6.36
C LEU A 66 3.28 -2.88 5.16
N VAL A 67 3.97 -1.88 4.61
CA VAL A 67 3.67 -1.28 3.31
C VAL A 67 4.70 -1.80 2.32
N LEU A 68 4.25 -2.46 1.26
CA LEU A 68 5.11 -3.15 0.30
C LEU A 68 4.81 -2.66 -1.12
N CYS A 69 5.83 -2.16 -1.83
CA CYS A 69 5.67 -1.56 -3.15
C CYS A 69 6.86 -1.90 -4.07
N GLY A 70 6.64 -1.92 -5.39
CA GLY A 70 7.71 -2.04 -6.39
C GLY A 70 8.37 -0.70 -6.70
N LYS A 71 9.70 -0.64 -6.84
CA LYS A 71 10.45 0.60 -7.13
C LYS A 71 10.04 1.27 -8.46
N ARG A 72 9.57 0.49 -9.44
CA ARG A 72 9.13 0.97 -10.76
C ARG A 72 7.64 1.33 -10.78
N ASP A 73 6.92 1.17 -9.67
CA ASP A 73 5.53 1.61 -9.53
C ASP A 73 5.46 3.13 -9.32
N ARG A 74 5.51 3.88 -10.43
CA ARG A 74 5.47 5.35 -10.38
C ARG A 74 4.16 5.88 -9.78
N ALA A 75 3.07 5.14 -9.93
CA ALA A 75 1.76 5.56 -9.42
C ALA A 75 1.63 5.26 -7.93
N GLY A 76 1.98 4.05 -7.49
CA GLY A 76 1.78 3.63 -6.10
C GLY A 76 2.89 4.02 -5.13
N LEU A 77 4.14 4.23 -5.59
CA LEU A 77 5.28 4.48 -4.68
C LEU A 77 5.15 5.77 -3.85
N PRO A 78 4.68 6.92 -4.38
CA PRO A 78 4.45 8.11 -3.56
C PRO A 78 3.44 7.85 -2.44
N ASP A 79 2.35 7.16 -2.74
CA ASP A 79 1.29 6.89 -1.76
C ASP A 79 1.72 5.83 -0.75
N ALA A 80 2.50 4.82 -1.16
CA ALA A 80 3.12 3.87 -0.24
C ALA A 80 4.05 4.57 0.77
N ARG A 81 4.85 5.55 0.32
CA ARG A 81 5.70 6.35 1.22
C ARG A 81 4.88 7.19 2.20
N ARG A 82 3.83 7.85 1.72
CA ARG A 82 2.91 8.63 2.55
C ARG A 82 2.21 7.75 3.58
N ALA A 83 1.73 6.58 3.15
CA ALA A 83 1.03 5.65 4.02
C ALA A 83 1.95 5.14 5.14
N ALA A 84 3.17 4.71 4.80
CA ALA A 84 4.13 4.25 5.79
C ALA A 84 4.55 5.35 6.79
N ALA A 85 4.60 6.61 6.35
CA ALA A 85 4.91 7.74 7.23
C ALA A 85 3.72 8.11 8.15
N ALA A 86 2.48 7.88 7.71
CA ALA A 86 1.28 8.21 8.47
C ALA A 86 0.86 7.14 9.48
N ILE A 87 1.24 5.88 9.26
CA ILE A 87 0.89 4.76 10.15
C ILE A 87 1.97 4.59 11.23
N PRO A 88 1.60 4.68 12.53
CA PRO A 88 2.54 4.46 13.63
C PRO A 88 3.19 3.08 13.55
N GLY A 89 4.53 3.05 13.55
CA GLY A 89 5.29 1.80 13.53
C GLY A 89 5.22 1.00 12.22
N ALA A 90 4.71 1.58 11.13
CA ALA A 90 4.70 0.91 9.83
C ALA A 90 6.12 0.77 9.25
N HIS A 91 6.34 -0.36 8.58
CA HIS A 91 7.57 -0.61 7.83
C HIS A 91 7.30 -0.50 6.33
N LEU A 92 8.08 0.31 5.62
CA LEU A 92 8.07 0.39 4.16
C LEU A 92 9.13 -0.53 3.57
N SER A 93 8.72 -1.45 2.69
CA SER A 93 9.63 -2.24 1.87
C SER A 93 9.42 -1.92 0.39
N VAL A 94 10.50 -1.55 -0.29
CA VAL A 94 10.49 -1.20 -1.72
C VAL A 94 11.32 -2.22 -2.50
N VAL A 95 10.66 -3.03 -3.32
CA VAL A 95 11.32 -4.10 -4.08
C VAL A 95 11.96 -3.53 -5.35
N PRO A 96 13.27 -3.68 -5.55
CA PRO A 96 13.95 -3.19 -6.75
C PRO A 96 13.45 -3.92 -8.00
N HIS A 97 13.51 -3.27 -9.15
CA HIS A 97 13.14 -3.82 -10.46
C HIS A 97 11.67 -4.24 -10.65
N SER A 98 10.81 -4.13 -9.64
CA SER A 98 9.39 -4.49 -9.72
C SER A 98 8.47 -3.28 -9.88
N GLY A 99 7.33 -3.47 -10.55
CA GLY A 99 6.31 -2.44 -10.78
C GLY A 99 5.05 -2.64 -9.92
N HIS A 100 3.93 -2.05 -10.35
CA HIS A 100 2.67 -2.04 -9.62
C HIS A 100 2.15 -3.44 -9.26
N LEU A 101 2.27 -4.39 -10.20
CA LEU A 101 1.83 -5.77 -10.04
C LEU A 101 2.90 -6.64 -9.38
N LEU A 102 3.45 -6.17 -8.25
CA LEU A 102 4.57 -6.82 -7.55
C LEU A 102 4.36 -8.31 -7.25
N PRO A 103 3.18 -8.77 -6.76
CA PRO A 103 2.96 -10.20 -6.47
C PRO A 103 3.13 -11.10 -7.71
N MET A 104 2.79 -10.59 -8.90
CA MET A 104 2.93 -11.32 -10.16
C MET A 104 4.33 -11.16 -10.77
N ALA A 105 4.93 -9.97 -10.65
CA ALA A 105 6.22 -9.67 -11.27
C ALA A 105 7.41 -10.26 -10.51
N ALA A 106 7.33 -10.38 -9.18
CA ALA A 106 8.41 -10.91 -8.34
C ALA A 106 7.85 -11.73 -7.16
N PRO A 107 7.17 -12.87 -7.43
CA PRO A 107 6.45 -13.65 -6.42
C PRO A 107 7.36 -14.14 -5.29
N HIS A 108 8.59 -14.56 -5.60
CA HIS A 108 9.54 -15.02 -4.57
C HIS A 108 9.92 -13.90 -3.60
N ALA A 109 10.25 -12.71 -4.12
CA ALA A 109 10.61 -11.56 -3.28
C ALA A 109 9.41 -11.09 -2.45
N PHE A 110 8.23 -10.99 -3.06
CA PHE A 110 6.99 -10.64 -2.38
C PHE A 110 6.70 -11.62 -1.23
N ASN A 111 6.68 -12.93 -1.52
CA ASN A 111 6.38 -13.96 -0.54
C ASN A 111 7.41 -14.00 0.60
N ALA A 112 8.70 -13.83 0.31
CA ALA A 112 9.73 -13.80 1.35
C ALA A 112 9.52 -12.65 2.33
N ILE A 113 9.23 -11.45 1.83
CA ILE A 113 8.99 -10.26 2.67
C ILE A 113 7.72 -10.44 3.51
N VAL A 114 6.63 -10.92 2.90
CA VAL A 114 5.36 -11.16 3.61
C VAL A 114 5.52 -12.24 4.69
N ARG A 115 6.20 -13.35 4.38
CA ARG A 115 6.45 -14.41 5.38
C ARG A 115 7.31 -13.92 6.53
N ALA A 116 8.36 -13.14 6.26
CA ALA A 116 9.18 -12.55 7.30
C ALA A 116 8.38 -11.60 8.21
N PHE A 117 7.45 -10.82 7.64
CA PHE A 117 6.57 -9.94 8.40
C PHE A 117 5.58 -10.69 9.32
N LEU A 118 5.08 -11.84 8.85
CA LEU A 118 4.11 -12.67 9.56
C LEU A 118 4.74 -13.65 10.54
N ALA A 119 6.07 -13.84 10.48
CA ALA A 119 6.76 -14.73 11.40
C ALA A 119 6.60 -14.21 12.84
N PRO A 120 6.22 -15.07 13.81
CA PRO A 120 6.25 -14.71 15.21
C PRO A 120 7.73 -14.57 15.63
N GLU A 121 8.15 -13.36 16.06
CA GLU A 121 9.39 -13.25 16.83
C GLU A 121 9.18 -13.86 18.23
N PRO A 122 10.19 -14.52 18.81
CA PRO A 122 10.10 -15.08 20.17
C PRO A 122 10.04 -13.96 21.21
N LEU A 123 9.22 -14.14 22.25
CA LEU A 123 9.18 -13.25 23.42
C LEU A 123 10.52 -13.30 24.15
N VAL A 124 11.42 -12.33 23.92
CA VAL A 124 12.66 -12.17 24.69
C VAL A 124 12.52 -11.02 25.69
N PRO A 125 12.62 -11.25 27.01
CA PRO A 125 12.69 -10.18 28.00
C PRO A 125 13.98 -9.37 27.81
N ARG A 126 13.88 -8.05 27.61
CA ARG A 126 15.05 -7.15 27.54
C ARG A 126 15.70 -7.00 28.92
N ASN A 127 16.95 -7.46 29.07
CA ASN A 127 17.85 -7.03 30.16
C ASN A 127 18.68 -5.82 29.70
N PRO A 128 18.78 -4.69 30.43
CA PRO A 128 19.31 -3.44 29.89
C PRO A 128 20.85 -3.30 29.76
N ARG A 129 21.67 -4.37 29.70
CA ARG A 129 23.14 -4.20 29.71
C ARG A 129 23.90 -5.22 28.84
N GLY A 130 24.70 -4.70 27.88
CA GLY A 130 25.74 -5.38 27.07
C GLY A 130 25.23 -5.95 25.74
N GLY A 131 25.86 -5.86 24.57
CA GLY A 131 27.18 -5.39 24.14
C GLY A 131 27.57 -6.16 22.86
N GLY A 132 27.69 -5.47 21.71
CA GLY A 132 28.54 -5.87 20.57
C GLY A 132 28.06 -6.89 19.52
N ALA A 133 28.24 -6.47 18.25
CA ALA A 133 28.48 -7.25 17.02
C ALA A 133 27.31 -7.61 16.07
N GLY A 134 27.44 -7.15 14.80
CA GLY A 134 26.78 -7.71 13.61
C GLY A 134 25.52 -6.98 13.12
N ARG A 135 25.66 -5.89 12.34
CA ARG A 135 24.53 -5.24 11.65
C ARG A 135 24.04 -6.07 10.46
N VAL A 136 23.17 -7.04 10.75
CA VAL A 136 21.99 -7.26 9.90
C VAL A 136 20.93 -6.32 10.45
N THR A 137 20.23 -5.55 9.61
CA THR A 137 19.11 -4.71 10.05
C THR A 137 17.95 -5.62 10.47
N GLY A 138 18.09 -6.21 11.66
CA GLY A 138 17.13 -7.04 12.33
C GLY A 138 15.93 -6.21 12.73
N TRP A 139 14.76 -6.76 12.44
CA TRP A 139 13.47 -6.20 12.81
C TRP A 139 13.25 -6.45 14.30
N CYS A 140 13.19 -5.40 15.11
CA CYS A 140 12.69 -5.49 16.48
C CYS A 140 11.49 -4.55 16.60
N ARG A 141 10.31 -5.08 16.94
CA ARG A 141 9.15 -4.25 17.31
C ARG A 141 9.47 -3.56 18.65
N GLY A 142 9.31 -2.25 18.69
CA GLY A 142 9.43 -1.43 19.91
C GLY A 142 8.21 -1.55 20.79
#